data_AF-A0A8J2HT34-F1
#
_entry.id   AF-A0A8J2HT34-F1
#
_cell.length_a   1.000
_cell.length_b   1.000
_cell.length_c   1.000
_cell.angle_alpha   90.00
_cell.angle_beta   90.00
_cell.angle_gamma   90.00
#
_symmetry.space_group_name_H-M   'P 1'
#
loop_
_entity.id
_entity.type
_entity.pdbx_description
1 polymer ?
#
loop_
_entity_poly.entity_id
_entity_poly.type
_entity_poly.pdbx_seq_one_letter_code
_entity_poly.pdbx_strand_id
1 'polypeptide(L)'
;FIEEYLHCCKPLANAIDRLQDEKSCFYGDLLPTLISIKNKLKKIQNLSWHYCDELVPGRIDALTGRHKRFFEVEHEGSMSAVAAAFHPQHKLRWIKCLSVDARKKTIQAIKDALSTIEPITDLQISAETDNTDDFFDFSVDGKQNEKILFVKSVY
;
A
#
# COMPACT_ATOMS: atom_id res chain seq x y z
N PHE A 1 13.65 -20.62 -24.97
CA PHE A 1 13.17 -19.22 -25.00
C PHE A 1 11.77 -19.03 -24.42
N ILE A 2 10.69 -19.54 -25.04
CA ILE A 2 9.30 -19.24 -24.62
C ILE A 2 9.05 -19.59 -23.14
N GLU A 3 9.50 -20.74 -22.68
CA GLU A 3 9.35 -21.15 -21.28
C GLU A 3 10.04 -20.19 -20.30
N GLU A 4 11.29 -19.80 -20.57
CA GLU A 4 12.02 -18.81 -19.77
C GLU A 4 11.30 -17.45 -19.77
N TYR A 5 10.82 -17.02 -20.94
CA TYR A 5 10.10 -15.77 -21.08
C TYR A 5 8.81 -15.77 -20.23
N LEU A 6 8.02 -16.84 -20.31
CA LEU A 6 6.81 -17.00 -19.50
C LEU A 6 7.14 -16.99 -18.00
N HIS A 7 8.23 -17.66 -17.60
CA HIS A 7 8.69 -17.67 -16.21
C HIS A 7 9.05 -16.26 -15.72
N CYS A 8 9.80 -15.50 -16.53
CA CYS A 8 10.19 -14.12 -16.21
C CYS A 8 8.99 -13.15 -16.18
N CYS A 9 7.94 -13.42 -16.98
CA CYS A 9 6.74 -12.59 -17.04
C CYS A 9 5.75 -12.86 -15.91
N LYS A 10 5.74 -14.09 -15.37
CA LYS A 10 4.74 -14.54 -14.38
C LYS A 10 4.55 -13.59 -13.19
N PRO A 11 5.60 -13.03 -12.54
CA PRO A 11 5.39 -12.11 -11.42
C PRO A 11 4.66 -10.83 -11.81
N LEU A 12 4.86 -10.35 -13.04
CA LEU A 12 4.22 -9.14 -13.55
C LEU A 12 2.75 -9.41 -13.91
N ALA A 13 2.47 -10.52 -14.60
CA ALA A 13 1.11 -10.93 -14.93
C ALA A 13 0.26 -11.08 -13.67
N ASN A 14 0.73 -11.85 -12.68
CA ASN A 14 0.02 -12.04 -11.42
C ASN A 14 -0.22 -10.72 -10.65
N ALA A 15 0.66 -9.73 -10.80
CA ALA A 15 0.49 -8.45 -10.15
C ALA A 15 -0.53 -7.56 -10.87
N ILE A 16 -0.56 -7.61 -12.20
CA ILE A 16 -1.59 -6.94 -12.99
C ILE A 16 -2.96 -7.53 -12.64
N ASP A 17 -3.10 -8.86 -12.63
CA ASP A 17 -4.34 -9.52 -12.24
C ASP A 17 -4.81 -9.08 -10.83
N ARG A 18 -3.88 -8.93 -9.88
CA ARG A 18 -4.20 -8.44 -8.53
C ARG A 18 -4.64 -6.98 -8.52
N LEU A 19 -3.95 -6.11 -9.27
CA LEU A 19 -4.23 -4.67 -9.28
C LEU A 19 -5.40 -4.29 -10.19
N GLN A 20 -5.93 -5.23 -10.96
CA GLN A 20 -7.12 -5.06 -11.79
C GLN A 20 -8.35 -5.77 -11.22
N ASP A 21 -8.23 -6.41 -10.06
CA ASP A 21 -9.38 -7.05 -9.42
C ASP A 21 -10.38 -5.99 -8.94
N GLU A 22 -11.59 -6.03 -9.49
CA GLU A 22 -12.67 -5.08 -9.19
C GLU A 22 -13.08 -5.10 -7.71
N LYS A 23 -12.88 -6.23 -7.02
CA LYS A 23 -13.38 -6.43 -5.65
C LYS A 23 -12.33 -6.23 -4.56
N SER A 24 -11.04 -6.36 -4.88
CA SER A 24 -9.98 -6.32 -3.88
C SER A 24 -8.78 -5.43 -4.23
N CYS A 25 -8.88 -4.61 -5.27
CA CYS A 25 -7.85 -3.62 -5.58
C CYS A 25 -8.06 -2.33 -4.76
N PHE A 26 -7.33 -2.21 -3.65
CA PHE A 26 -7.28 -0.99 -2.86
C PHE A 26 -5.93 -0.29 -3.01
N TYR A 27 -5.89 1.00 -2.71
CA TYR A 27 -4.64 1.77 -2.78
C TYR A 27 -3.55 1.23 -1.82
N GLY A 28 -3.95 0.54 -0.75
CA GLY A 28 -3.06 -0.16 0.18
C GLY A 28 -2.41 -1.43 -0.39
N ASP A 29 -2.85 -1.93 -1.54
CA ASP A 29 -2.24 -3.08 -2.22
C ASP A 29 -1.08 -2.70 -3.15
N LEU A 30 -1.05 -1.46 -3.64
CA LEU A 30 -0.13 -1.04 -4.69
C LEU A 30 1.34 -1.19 -4.28
N LEU A 31 1.77 -0.51 -3.22
CA LEU A 31 3.16 -0.55 -2.77
C LEU A 31 3.62 -1.97 -2.35
N PRO A 32 2.86 -2.74 -1.54
CA PRO A 32 3.19 -4.14 -1.26
C PRO A 32 3.32 -5.00 -2.52
N THR A 33 2.47 -4.77 -3.52
CA THR A 33 2.52 -5.50 -4.80
C THR A 33 3.78 -5.15 -5.57
N LEU A 34 4.13 -3.87 -5.71
CA LEU A 34 5.38 -3.43 -6.37
C LEU A 34 6.63 -4.03 -5.72
N ILE A 35 6.69 -4.03 -4.39
CA ILE A 35 7.77 -4.67 -3.62
C ILE A 35 7.82 -6.18 -3.92
N SER A 36 6.67 -6.84 -3.97
CA SER A 36 6.57 -8.28 -4.25
C SER A 36 7.07 -8.62 -5.65
N ILE A 37 6.69 -7.85 -6.69
CA ILE A 37 7.20 -8.03 -8.06
C ILE A 37 8.71 -7.90 -8.08
N LYS A 38 9.26 -6.80 -7.54
CA LYS A 38 10.71 -6.55 -7.50
C LYS A 38 11.46 -7.69 -6.84
N ASN A 39 10.98 -8.17 -5.69
CA ASN A 39 11.63 -9.28 -4.98
C ASN A 39 11.54 -10.61 -5.73
N LYS A 40 10.40 -10.89 -6.40
CA LYS A 40 10.26 -12.09 -7.24
C LYS A 40 11.18 -12.03 -8.46
N LEU A 41 11.25 -10.88 -9.13
CA LEU A 41 12.17 -10.68 -10.27
C LEU A 41 13.64 -10.81 -9.84
N LYS A 42 14.03 -10.28 -8.68
CA LYS A 42 15.39 -10.49 -8.13
C LYS A 42 15.71 -11.96 -7.85
N LYS A 43 14.73 -12.74 -7.40
CA LYS A 43 14.92 -14.20 -7.22
C LYS A 43 15.10 -14.90 -8.56
N ILE A 44 14.32 -14.52 -9.57
CA ILE A 44 14.43 -15.02 -10.95
C ILE A 44 15.79 -14.63 -11.54
N GLN A 45 16.27 -13.40 -11.32
CA GLN A 45 17.57 -12.92 -11.80
C GLN A 45 18.75 -13.78 -11.32
N ASN A 46 18.64 -14.39 -10.13
CA ASN A 46 19.69 -15.23 -9.56
C ASN A 46 19.69 -16.67 -10.11
N LEU A 47 18.75 -17.02 -11.00
CA LEU A 47 18.74 -18.30 -11.71
C LEU A 47 19.61 -18.21 -12.97
N SER A 48 20.08 -19.35 -13.47
CA SER A 48 20.80 -19.42 -14.75
C SER A 48 19.80 -19.45 -15.90
N TRP A 49 19.93 -18.50 -16.84
CA TRP A 49 19.09 -18.43 -18.05
C TRP A 49 19.94 -18.61 -19.31
N HIS A 50 19.37 -19.21 -20.35
CA HIS A 50 20.04 -19.29 -21.65
C HIS A 50 19.69 -18.13 -22.58
N TYR A 51 18.47 -17.58 -22.45
CA TYR A 51 17.98 -16.56 -23.36
C TYR A 51 17.49 -15.27 -22.68
N CYS A 52 17.10 -15.33 -21.40
CA CYS A 52 16.49 -14.21 -20.69
C CYS A 52 17.42 -13.48 -19.69
N ASP A 53 18.73 -13.71 -19.77
CA ASP A 53 19.71 -13.18 -18.79
C ASP A 53 19.66 -11.65 -18.67
N GLU A 54 19.58 -10.93 -19.79
CA GLU A 54 19.48 -9.46 -19.79
C GLU A 54 18.05 -8.92 -19.62
N LEU A 55 17.04 -9.76 -19.88
CA LEU A 55 15.64 -9.36 -19.82
C LEU A 55 15.18 -9.07 -18.39
N VAL A 56 15.62 -9.87 -17.43
CA VAL A 56 15.21 -9.74 -16.03
C VAL A 56 15.76 -8.46 -15.37
N PRO A 57 17.07 -8.14 -15.48
CA PRO A 57 17.62 -6.85 -15.04
C PRO A 57 16.87 -5.66 -15.65
N GLY A 58 16.68 -5.63 -16.97
CA GLY A 58 15.98 -4.53 -17.65
C GLY A 58 14.54 -4.33 -17.15
N ARG A 59 13.84 -5.42 -16.78
CA ARG A 59 12.51 -5.33 -16.16
C ARG A 59 12.55 -4.78 -14.74
N ILE A 60 13.53 -5.18 -13.94
CA ILE A 60 13.71 -4.64 -12.60
C ILE A 60 13.93 -3.13 -12.69
N ASP A 61 14.81 -2.68 -13.59
CA ASP A 61 15.12 -1.27 -13.79
C ASP A 61 13.91 -0.49 -14.32
N ALA A 62 13.17 -1.04 -15.29
CA ALA A 62 11.95 -0.42 -15.80
C ALA A 62 10.84 -0.35 -14.73
N LEU A 63 10.75 -1.33 -13.82
CA LEU A 63 9.80 -1.34 -12.70
C LEU A 63 10.18 -0.28 -11.66
N THR A 64 11.44 -0.26 -11.23
CA THR A 64 11.94 0.66 -10.20
C THR A 64 11.98 2.10 -10.70
N GLY A 65 12.37 2.33 -11.95
CA GLY A 65 12.39 3.66 -12.57
C GLY A 65 11.00 4.27 -12.67
N ARG A 66 10.03 3.54 -13.24
CA ARG A 66 8.66 4.04 -13.41
C ARG A 66 7.95 4.31 -12.08
N HIS A 67 8.25 3.52 -11.05
CA HIS A 67 7.59 3.62 -9.73
C HIS A 67 8.53 4.14 -8.64
N LYS A 68 9.56 4.92 -9.01
CA LYS A 68 10.60 5.39 -8.10
C LYS A 68 10.01 6.08 -6.86
N ARG A 69 9.03 6.96 -7.06
CA ARG A 69 8.33 7.68 -5.99
C ARG A 69 7.68 6.76 -4.95
N PHE A 70 7.17 5.60 -5.36
CA PHE A 70 6.62 4.61 -4.44
C PHE A 70 7.70 3.93 -3.60
N PHE A 71 8.80 3.51 -4.23
CA PHE A 71 9.91 2.88 -3.52
C PHE A 71 10.67 3.83 -2.60
N GLU A 72 10.70 5.12 -2.93
CA GLU A 72 11.35 6.18 -2.14
C GLU A 72 10.40 6.89 -1.18
N VAL A 73 9.11 6.56 -1.23
CA VAL A 73 8.04 7.06 -0.35
C VAL A 73 7.95 8.58 -0.44
N GLU A 74 7.83 9.07 -1.67
CA GLU A 74 7.69 10.48 -2.02
C GLU A 74 6.34 10.71 -2.72
N HIS A 75 5.75 11.90 -2.53
CA HIS A 75 4.48 12.29 -3.15
C HIS A 75 3.40 11.21 -2.99
N GLU A 76 2.92 10.64 -4.10
CA GLU A 76 1.90 9.60 -4.15
C GLU A 76 2.32 8.32 -3.40
N GLY A 77 3.63 8.06 -3.35
CA GLY A 77 4.22 6.96 -2.61
C GLY A 77 4.03 7.06 -1.09
N SER A 78 3.95 8.28 -0.54
CA SER A 78 3.65 8.49 0.87
C SER A 78 2.23 8.05 1.21
N MET A 79 1.25 8.46 0.41
CA MET A 79 -0.14 8.04 0.58
C MET A 79 -0.31 6.52 0.42
N SER A 80 0.38 5.91 -0.54
CA SER A 80 0.32 4.46 -0.74
C SER A 80 0.96 3.71 0.43
N ALA A 81 2.05 4.25 0.99
CA ALA A 81 2.69 3.70 2.19
C ALA A 81 1.76 3.75 3.41
N VAL A 82 1.05 4.87 3.62
CA VAL A 82 0.05 4.98 4.68
C VAL A 82 -1.10 4.00 4.47
N ALA A 83 -1.71 3.97 3.28
CA ALA A 83 -2.79 3.03 2.95
C ALA A 83 -2.36 1.56 3.15
N ALA A 84 -1.14 1.21 2.73
CA ALA A 84 -0.61 -0.14 2.89
C ALA A 84 -0.36 -0.53 4.35
N ALA A 85 -0.02 0.44 5.21
CA ALA A 85 0.16 0.21 6.64
C ALA A 85 -1.15 -0.15 7.34
N PHE A 86 -2.26 0.45 6.92
CA PHE A 86 -3.60 0.17 7.45
C PHE A 86 -4.34 -0.98 6.74
N HIS A 87 -3.76 -1.55 5.68
CA HIS A 87 -4.36 -2.70 5.00
C HIS A 87 -4.22 -4.00 5.82
N PRO A 88 -5.32 -4.70 6.18
CA PRO A 88 -5.29 -5.85 7.09
C PRO A 88 -4.37 -7.00 6.67
N GLN A 89 -4.22 -7.24 5.37
CA GLN A 89 -3.38 -8.34 4.85
C GLN A 89 -1.87 -8.06 4.98
N HIS A 90 -1.46 -6.80 4.79
CA HIS A 90 -0.04 -6.42 4.67
C HIS A 90 0.53 -5.87 5.97
N LYS A 91 -0.28 -5.04 6.66
CA LYS A 91 0.11 -4.31 7.89
C LYS A 91 1.47 -3.64 7.68
N LEU A 92 2.42 -3.86 8.58
CA LEU A 92 3.77 -3.29 8.51
C LEU A 92 4.83 -4.25 7.95
N ARG A 93 4.46 -5.45 7.47
CA ARG A 93 5.41 -6.52 7.10
C ARG A 93 6.33 -6.15 5.93
N TRP A 94 5.87 -5.27 5.04
CA TRP A 94 6.58 -4.86 3.84
C TRP A 94 7.63 -3.77 4.08
N ILE A 95 7.57 -3.05 5.20
CA ILE A 95 8.46 -1.92 5.51
C ILE A 95 9.94 -2.36 5.52
N LYS A 96 10.24 -3.56 6.06
CA LYS A 96 11.61 -4.10 6.07
C LYS A 96 12.22 -4.34 4.69
N CYS A 97 11.40 -4.36 3.64
CA CYS A 97 11.85 -4.55 2.26
C CYS A 97 12.23 -3.23 1.55
N LEU A 98 12.05 -2.09 2.21
CA LEU A 98 12.44 -0.77 1.72
C LEU A 98 13.88 -0.39 2.14
N SER A 99 14.44 0.63 1.48
CA SER A 99 15.70 1.25 1.90
C SER A 99 15.55 1.90 3.29
N VAL A 100 16.67 2.14 3.97
CA VAL A 100 16.68 2.75 5.31
C VAL A 100 15.97 4.11 5.30
N ASP A 101 16.19 4.92 4.28
CA ASP A 101 15.59 6.25 4.19
C ASP A 101 14.09 6.18 3.88
N ALA A 102 13.69 5.31 2.95
CA ALA A 102 12.28 5.09 2.65
C ALA A 102 11.50 4.55 3.86
N ARG A 103 12.14 3.72 4.71
CA ARG A 103 11.56 3.27 5.98
C ARG A 103 11.32 4.42 6.94
N LYS A 104 12.28 5.34 7.08
CA LYS A 104 12.11 6.54 7.92
C LYS A 104 10.97 7.41 7.41
N LYS A 105 10.93 7.69 6.10
CA LYS A 105 9.85 8.43 5.45
C LYS A 105 8.49 7.77 5.65
N THR A 106 8.41 6.44 5.50
CA THR A 106 7.18 5.67 5.77
C THR A 106 6.69 5.86 7.19
N ILE A 107 7.57 5.70 8.18
CA ILE A 107 7.20 5.86 9.59
C ILE A 107 6.73 7.30 9.87
N GLN A 108 7.40 8.29 9.28
CA GLN A 108 7.00 9.69 9.41
C GLN A 108 5.61 9.92 8.81
N ALA A 109 5.38 9.48 7.57
CA ALA A 109 4.08 9.61 6.90
C ALA A 109 2.93 8.97 7.69
N ILE A 110 3.16 7.80 8.30
CA ILE A 110 2.16 7.15 9.16
C ILE A 110 1.88 7.99 10.42
N LYS A 111 2.93 8.53 11.07
CA LYS A 111 2.75 9.40 12.24
C LYS A 111 1.99 10.67 11.89
N ASP A 112 2.33 11.29 10.77
CA ASP A 112 1.67 12.51 10.30
C ASP A 112 0.19 12.24 10.03
N ALA A 113 -0.13 11.15 9.33
CA ALA A 113 -1.52 10.75 9.08
C ALA A 113 -2.31 10.49 10.38
N LEU A 114 -1.69 9.87 11.39
CA LEU A 114 -2.30 9.67 12.71
C LEU A 114 -2.51 10.98 13.47
N SER A 115 -1.63 11.96 13.28
CA SER A 115 -1.73 13.26 13.94
C SER A 115 -2.83 14.17 13.36
N THR A 116 -3.23 13.93 12.09
CA THR A 116 -4.32 14.66 11.42
C THR A 116 -5.70 14.22 11.87
N ILE A 117 -5.81 13.12 12.63
CA ILE A 117 -7.08 12.68 13.21
C ILE A 117 -7.44 13.65 14.33
N GLU A 118 -8.15 14.73 13.99
CA GLU A 118 -8.76 15.63 14.96
C GLU A 118 -9.89 14.90 15.71
N PRO A 119 -10.13 15.22 17.00
CA PRO A 119 -11.33 14.76 17.67
C PRO A 119 -12.55 15.24 16.86
N ILE A 120 -13.45 14.32 16.52
CA ILE A 120 -14.67 14.62 15.76
C ILE A 120 -15.56 15.52 16.62
N THR A 121 -15.36 16.83 16.51
CA THR A 121 -16.30 17.85 16.97
C THR A 121 -17.00 18.38 15.73
N ASP A 122 -18.21 17.87 15.51
CA ASP A 122 -19.21 18.31 14.54
C ASP A 122 -18.77 18.38 13.07
N LEU A 123 -18.81 17.24 12.37
CA LEU A 123 -18.78 17.20 10.91
C LEU A 123 -20.19 17.01 10.35
N GLN A 124 -20.67 18.01 9.61
CA GLN A 124 -21.78 17.85 8.66
C GLN A 124 -21.28 17.02 7.47
N ILE A 125 -21.49 15.71 7.53
CA ILE A 125 -21.16 14.79 6.44
C ILE A 125 -22.34 14.82 5.45
N SER A 126 -22.14 15.43 4.28
CA SER A 126 -23.02 15.23 3.13
C SER A 126 -22.77 13.84 2.56
N ALA A 127 -23.68 12.92 2.82
CA ALA A 127 -23.62 11.55 2.35
C ALA A 127 -23.89 11.49 0.83
N GLU A 128 -22.84 11.37 0.02
CA GLU A 128 -22.92 10.68 -1.27
C GLU A 128 -22.38 9.26 -1.06
N THR A 129 -23.26 8.35 -0.68
CA THR A 129 -22.99 6.92 -0.58
C THR A 129 -23.38 6.26 -1.89
N ASP A 130 -22.40 5.97 -2.75
CA ASP A 130 -22.51 4.87 -3.70
C ASP A 130 -21.94 3.63 -3.00
N ASN A 131 -22.77 2.59 -2.87
CA ASN A 131 -22.56 1.32 -2.15
C ASN A 131 -22.92 1.31 -0.65
N THR A 132 -24.22 1.13 -0.35
CA THR A 132 -24.72 0.88 1.02
C THR A 132 -24.59 -0.60 1.38
N ASP A 133 -23.48 -0.96 2.02
CA ASP A 133 -23.41 -2.17 2.83
C ASP A 133 -24.14 -1.89 4.17
N ASP A 134 -25.40 -2.32 4.27
CA ASP A 134 -26.26 -2.14 5.45
C ASP A 134 -25.73 -2.86 6.72
N PHE A 135 -24.63 -3.62 6.60
CA PHE A 135 -24.00 -4.25 7.75
C PHE A 135 -23.36 -3.24 8.71
N PHE A 136 -22.81 -2.14 8.19
CA PHE A 136 -22.10 -1.16 9.01
C PHE A 136 -22.95 0.08 9.29
N ASP A 137 -23.55 0.12 10.48
CA ASP A 137 -24.23 1.31 10.98
C ASP A 137 -23.23 2.26 11.66
N PHE A 138 -22.78 3.25 10.89
CA PHE A 138 -21.97 4.36 11.40
C PHE A 138 -22.81 5.60 11.72
N SER A 139 -24.15 5.50 11.72
CA SER A 139 -25.01 6.62 12.07
C SER A 139 -24.89 6.90 13.58
N VAL A 140 -24.73 8.17 13.92
CA VAL A 140 -24.67 8.60 15.33
C VAL A 140 -26.10 8.86 15.77
N ASP A 141 -26.66 7.95 16.57
CA ASP A 141 -27.96 8.18 17.22
C ASP A 141 -27.91 9.50 18.01
N GLY A 142 -28.67 10.48 17.54
CA GLY A 142 -28.75 11.81 18.12
C GLY A 142 -29.28 11.77 19.54
N LYS A 143 -28.37 11.71 20.52
CA LYS A 143 -28.55 12.32 21.84
C LYS A 143 -27.40 13.28 22.07
N GLN A 144 -27.62 14.52 21.64
CA GLN A 144 -26.85 15.66 22.15
C GLN A 144 -26.84 15.59 23.68
N ASN A 145 -25.65 15.80 24.24
CA ASN A 145 -25.31 15.93 25.67
C ASN A 145 -24.88 14.64 26.37
N GLU A 146 -23.59 14.32 26.25
CA GLU A 146 -22.77 14.06 27.44
C GLU A 146 -21.30 14.41 27.15
N LYS A 147 -20.72 15.28 27.98
CA LYS A 147 -19.33 15.72 27.89
C LYS A 147 -18.41 14.50 28.08
N ILE A 148 -17.75 14.06 27.02
CA ILE A 148 -16.69 13.05 27.14
C ILE A 148 -15.44 13.75 27.70
N LEU A 149 -15.28 13.68 29.03
CA LEU A 149 -14.06 14.07 29.73
C LEU A 149 -12.99 13.00 29.47
N PHE A 150 -12.13 13.21 28.47
CA PHE A 150 -10.85 12.49 28.42
C PHE A 150 -9.92 13.06 29.49
N VAL A 151 -9.87 12.37 30.63
CA VAL A 151 -8.86 12.61 31.67
C VAL A 151 -7.50 12.26 31.07
N LYS A 152 -6.69 13.28 30.79
CA LYS A 152 -5.23 13.12 30.66
C LYS A 152 -4.69 12.65 32.00
N SER A 153 -4.41 11.37 32.15
CA SER A 153 -3.57 10.89 33.24
C SER A 153 -2.15 10.71 32.73
N VAL A 154 -1.30 11.63 33.16
CA VAL A 154 0.15 11.54 33.17
C VAL A 154 0.56 10.29 33.94
N TYR A 155 1.40 9.44 33.33
CA TYR A 155 2.50 8.72 33.98
C TYR A 155 3.58 8.46 32.93
#